data_AF-A0AAE9PH00-F1
#
_entry.id   AF-A0AAE9PH00-F1
#
_cell.length_a   1.000
_cell.length_b   1.000
_cell.length_c   1.000
_cell.angle_alpha   90.00
_cell.angle_beta   90.00
_cell.angle_gamma   90.00
#
_symmetry.space_group_name_H-M   'P 1'
#
loop_
_entity.id
_entity.type
_entity.pdbx_description
1 polymer ?
#
loop_
_entity_poly.entity_id
_entity_poly.type
_entity_poly.pdbx_seq_one_letter_code
_entity_poly.pdbx_strand_id
1 'polypeptide(L)'
;MIKKAIDFVLSEVDVPALNHPEISKKIKYKVTNTKVRINSFRKIGDLKIYMNRFSDVPKSGNDLVYKSLKNKGLKTYEDIYPEFKEKFQCYFDDITVLNDFVI
;
A
#
# COMPACT_ATOMS: atom_id res chain seq x y z
N MET A 1 7.21 -12.19 -8.75
CA MET A 1 7.70 -10.94 -8.12
C MET A 1 6.59 -10.13 -7.47
N ILE A 2 5.43 -9.94 -8.12
CA ILE A 2 4.27 -9.24 -7.54
C ILE A 2 3.91 -9.68 -6.11
N LYS A 3 3.90 -10.99 -5.80
CA LYS A 3 3.65 -11.49 -4.44
C LYS A 3 4.60 -10.88 -3.40
N LYS A 4 5.90 -10.80 -3.69
CA LYS A 4 6.89 -10.19 -2.78
C LYS A 4 6.62 -8.70 -2.55
N ALA A 5 6.16 -7.99 -3.57
CA ALA A 5 5.81 -6.57 -3.46
C ALA A 5 4.55 -6.36 -2.63
N ILE A 6 3.52 -7.20 -2.83
CA ILE A 6 2.32 -7.23 -2.02
C ILE A 6 2.68 -7.55 -0.56
N ASP A 7 3.42 -8.63 -0.33
CA ASP A 7 3.81 -9.08 1.01
C ASP A 7 4.56 -7.99 1.77
N PHE A 8 5.48 -7.27 1.10
CA PHE A 8 6.17 -6.12 1.69
C PHE A 8 5.21 -5.04 2.17
N VAL A 9 4.25 -4.61 1.33
CA VAL A 9 3.29 -3.58 1.73
C VAL A 9 2.44 -4.06 2.91
N LEU A 10 1.95 -5.31 2.83
CA LEU A 10 1.10 -5.88 3.86
C LEU A 10 1.82 -6.07 5.19
N SER A 11 3.07 -6.54 5.17
CA SER A 11 3.85 -6.80 6.39
C SER A 11 4.23 -5.51 7.11
N GLU A 12 4.53 -4.45 6.36
CA GLU A 12 4.99 -3.18 6.93
C GLU A 12 3.86 -2.29 7.42
N VAL A 13 2.68 -2.32 6.78
CA VAL A 13 1.58 -1.38 7.07
C VAL A 13 0.31 -2.10 7.53
N ASP A 14 -0.25 -2.97 6.68
CA ASP A 14 -1.59 -3.52 6.92
C ASP A 14 -1.66 -4.46 8.13
N VAL A 15 -0.72 -5.41 8.23
CA VAL A 15 -0.69 -6.40 9.32
C VAL A 15 -0.51 -5.72 10.68
N PRO A 16 0.47 -4.81 10.87
CA PRO A 16 0.59 -4.04 12.11
C PRO A 16 -0.67 -3.24 12.44
N ALA A 17 -1.23 -2.51 11.47
CA ALA A 17 -2.40 -1.67 11.70
C ALA A 17 -3.67 -2.47 12.08
N LEU A 18 -3.87 -3.65 11.46
CA LEU A 18 -5.01 -4.51 11.76
C LEU A 18 -4.89 -5.22 13.12
N ASN A 19 -3.66 -5.54 13.53
CA ASN A 19 -3.41 -6.23 14.80
C ASN A 19 -3.29 -5.27 15.99
N HIS A 20 -3.04 -3.97 15.76
CA HIS A 20 -2.88 -3.01 16.85
C HIS A 20 -4.18 -2.85 17.66
N PRO A 21 -4.15 -3.00 19.00
CA PRO A 21 -5.36 -3.01 19.84
C PRO A 21 -6.04 -1.63 19.88
N GLU A 22 -5.27 -0.55 19.83
CA GLU A 22 -5.78 0.82 19.96
C GLU A 22 -6.21 1.48 18.64
N ILE A 23 -6.12 0.76 17.51
CA ILE A 23 -6.61 1.27 16.23
C ILE A 23 -8.12 1.02 16.16
N SER A 24 -8.90 2.09 15.94
CA SER A 24 -10.36 1.99 15.90
C SER A 24 -10.85 1.09 14.77
N LYS A 25 -12.02 0.46 14.97
CA LYS A 25 -12.68 -0.40 13.96
C LYS A 25 -12.85 0.32 12.61
N LYS A 26 -13.16 1.62 12.62
CA LYS A 26 -13.31 2.44 11.41
C LYS A 26 -12.01 2.52 10.59
N ILE A 27 -10.87 2.65 11.26
CA ILE A 27 -9.56 2.67 10.60
C ILE A 27 -9.19 1.28 10.12
N LYS A 28 -9.38 0.23 10.94
CA LYS A 28 -9.15 -1.16 10.52
C LYS A 28 -9.97 -1.53 9.29
N TYR A 29 -11.21 -1.07 9.19
CA TYR A 29 -12.06 -1.26 8.02
C TYR A 29 -11.45 -0.60 6.76
N LYS A 30 -10.97 0.65 6.87
CA LYS A 30 -10.28 1.33 5.77
C LYS A 30 -9.01 0.59 5.33
N VAL A 31 -8.18 0.19 6.29
CA VAL A 31 -6.97 -0.60 6.04
C VAL A 31 -7.34 -1.92 5.35
N THR A 32 -8.38 -2.62 5.82
CA THR A 32 -8.87 -3.86 5.20
C THR A 32 -9.26 -3.66 3.73
N ASN A 33 -9.94 -2.57 3.40
CA ASN A 33 -10.32 -2.27 2.01
C ASN A 33 -9.09 -1.98 1.13
N THR A 34 -8.10 -1.25 1.67
CA THR A 34 -6.83 -1.02 0.98
C THR A 34 -6.06 -2.33 0.77
N LYS A 35 -5.97 -3.18 1.79
CA LYS A 35 -5.42 -4.55 1.71
C LYS A 35 -6.08 -5.37 0.61
N VAL A 36 -7.41 -5.38 0.52
CA VAL A 36 -8.13 -6.10 -0.55
C VAL A 36 -7.72 -5.59 -1.93
N ARG A 37 -7.61 -4.26 -2.08
CA ARG A 37 -7.17 -3.65 -3.33
C ARG A 37 -5.71 -4.02 -3.68
N ILE A 38 -4.81 -3.96 -2.71
CA ILE A 38 -3.40 -4.34 -2.90
C ILE A 38 -3.29 -5.81 -3.35
N ASN A 39 -4.03 -6.71 -2.71
CA ASN A 39 -4.04 -8.14 -3.06
C ASN A 39 -4.60 -8.42 -4.46
N SER A 40 -5.34 -7.49 -5.07
CA SER A 40 -5.92 -7.67 -6.40
C SER A 40 -4.94 -7.39 -7.55
N PHE A 41 -3.81 -6.72 -7.29
CA PHE A 41 -2.85 -6.37 -8.34
C PHE A 41 -2.11 -7.61 -8.87
N ARG A 42 -1.98 -7.68 -10.19
CA ARG A 42 -1.29 -8.78 -10.88
C ARG A 42 0.13 -8.42 -11.31
N LYS A 43 0.42 -7.13 -11.50
CA LYS A 43 1.70 -6.63 -11.95
C LYS A 43 2.23 -5.49 -11.07
N ILE A 44 3.55 -5.40 -10.94
CA ILE A 44 4.20 -4.46 -9.99
C ILE A 44 4.04 -3.01 -10.44
N GLY A 45 4.08 -2.73 -11.74
CA GLY A 45 3.86 -1.40 -12.28
C GLY A 45 2.48 -0.85 -11.93
N ASP A 46 1.43 -1.67 -11.99
CA ASP A 46 0.07 -1.27 -11.59
C ASP A 46 0.00 -0.99 -10.09
N LEU A 47 0.63 -1.84 -9.27
CA LEU A 47 0.75 -1.60 -7.83
C LEU A 47 1.53 -0.31 -7.55
N LYS A 48 2.61 -0.02 -8.28
CA LYS A 48 3.37 1.22 -8.17
C LYS A 48 2.51 2.44 -8.51
N ILE A 49 1.73 2.38 -9.59
CA ILE A 49 0.78 3.45 -9.95
C ILE A 49 -0.20 3.70 -8.81
N TYR A 50 -0.69 2.64 -8.17
CA TYR A 50 -1.55 2.77 -7.00
C TYR A 50 -0.83 3.38 -5.80
N MET A 51 0.37 2.88 -5.46
CA MET A 51 1.18 3.35 -4.34
C MET A 51 1.65 4.79 -4.49
N ASN A 52 1.75 5.30 -5.73
CA ASN A 52 2.11 6.70 -6.00
C ASN A 52 1.11 7.71 -5.40
N ARG A 53 -0.11 7.28 -5.01
CA ARG A 53 -1.05 8.14 -4.28
C ARG A 53 -0.56 8.50 -2.87
N PHE A 54 0.39 7.72 -2.35
CA PHE A 54 1.04 7.89 -1.06
C PHE A 54 2.48 8.42 -1.25
N SER A 55 2.81 9.05 -2.38
CA SER A 55 4.16 9.56 -2.63
C SER A 55 4.56 10.70 -1.71
N ASP A 56 3.57 11.41 -1.18
CA ASP A 56 3.73 12.60 -0.37
C ASP A 56 2.87 12.50 0.88
N VAL A 57 3.33 13.12 1.96
CA VAL A 57 2.53 13.26 3.17
C VAL A 57 1.25 14.02 2.83
N PRO A 58 0.06 13.53 3.27
CA PRO A 58 -1.21 14.19 3.00
C PRO A 58 -1.20 15.66 3.44
N LYS A 59 -1.32 16.59 2.47
CA LYS A 59 -1.32 18.05 2.72
C LYS A 59 -2.54 18.52 3.51
N SER A 60 -3.64 17.78 3.44
CA SER A 60 -4.85 18.06 4.22
C SER A 60 -4.99 17.06 5.36
N GLY A 61 -5.44 17.55 6.51
CA GLY A 61 -5.64 16.76 7.72
C GLY A 61 -6.69 15.65 7.64
N ASN A 62 -7.17 15.29 6.46
CA ASN A 62 -8.26 14.36 6.21
C ASN A 62 -7.82 12.91 5.95
N ASP A 63 -6.52 12.62 5.91
CA ASP A 63 -6.09 11.23 5.88
C ASP A 63 -6.10 10.62 7.28
N LEU A 64 -7.30 10.17 7.66
CA LEU A 64 -7.57 9.51 8.93
C LEU A 64 -6.70 8.27 9.12
N VAL A 65 -6.33 7.56 8.05
CA VAL A 65 -5.50 6.36 8.15
C VAL A 65 -4.07 6.79 8.47
N TYR A 66 -3.48 7.67 7.66
CA TYR A 66 -2.13 8.20 7.90
C TYR A 66 -1.97 8.71 9.34
N LYS A 67 -2.84 9.61 9.78
CA LYS A 67 -2.78 10.18 11.14
C LYS A 67 -2.94 9.13 12.23
N SER A 68 -3.88 8.21 12.06
CA SER A 68 -4.13 7.18 13.09
C SER A 68 -2.95 6.24 13.25
N LEU A 69 -2.29 5.88 12.15
CA LEU A 69 -1.11 5.01 12.17
C LEU A 69 0.10 5.75 12.76
N LYS A 70 0.41 6.98 12.29
CA LYS A 70 1.51 7.79 12.83
C LYS A 70 1.35 8.07 14.32
N ASN A 71 0.14 8.38 14.79
CA ASN A 71 -0.14 8.62 16.21
C ASN A 71 0.11 7.39 17.10
N LYS A 72 0.18 6.19 16.50
CA LYS A 72 0.50 4.94 17.19
C LYS A 72 1.92 4.44 16.91
N GLY A 73 2.77 5.27 16.28
CA GLY A 73 4.14 4.90 15.93
C GLY A 73 4.23 3.80 14.86
N LEU A 74 3.15 3.56 14.13
CA LEU A 74 3.13 2.58 13.03
C LEU A 74 3.58 3.25 11.72
N LYS A 75 4.23 2.47 10.86
CA LYS A 75 4.56 2.88 9.50
C LYS A 75 3.29 3.09 8.68
N THR A 76 3.31 4.07 7.78
CA THR A 76 2.24 4.30 6.79
C THR A 76 2.70 3.94 5.38
N TYR A 77 1.78 3.97 4.42
CA TYR A 77 2.10 3.75 3.01
C TYR A 77 3.11 4.78 2.48
N GLU A 78 3.03 6.02 2.96
CA GLU A 78 3.94 7.12 2.67
C GLU A 78 5.35 6.84 3.21
N ASP A 79 5.44 6.33 4.44
CA ASP A 79 6.73 6.00 5.05
C ASP A 79 7.45 4.88 4.27
N ILE A 80 6.71 3.89 3.75
CA ILE A 80 7.29 2.74 3.04
C ILE A 80 7.48 2.97 1.53
N TYR A 81 6.89 4.02 0.96
CA TYR A 81 6.93 4.24 -0.49
C TYR A 81 8.36 4.42 -1.05
N PRO A 82 9.28 5.15 -0.40
CA PRO A 82 10.68 5.22 -0.84
C PRO A 82 11.35 3.84 -0.90
N GLU A 83 11.19 3.03 0.15
CA GLU A 83 11.76 1.68 0.25
C GLU A 83 11.12 0.72 -0.78
N PHE A 84 9.80 0.85 -1.01
CA PHE A 84 9.10 0.13 -2.07
C PHE A 84 9.73 0.42 -3.44
N LYS A 85 10.03 1.69 -3.73
CA LYS A 85 10.67 2.07 -5.00
C LYS A 85 12.05 1.45 -5.14
N GLU A 86 12.88 1.57 -4.12
CA GLU A 86 14.23 1.01 -4.15
C GLU A 86 14.22 -0.51 -4.39
N LYS A 87 13.34 -1.24 -3.70
CA LYS A 87 13.25 -2.70 -3.80
C LYS A 87 12.70 -3.21 -5.13
N PHE A 88 11.75 -2.49 -5.73
CA PHE A 88 10.96 -3.02 -6.85
C PHE A 88 11.08 -2.24 -8.17
N GLN A 89 11.95 -1.22 -8.23
CA GLN A 89 12.14 -0.37 -9.41
C GLN A 89 12.37 -1.14 -10.71
N CYS A 90 13.10 -2.27 -10.69
CA CYS A 90 13.38 -3.08 -11.87
C CYS A 90 12.12 -3.71 -12.51
N TYR A 91 10.97 -3.65 -11.85
CA TYR A 91 9.70 -4.21 -12.32
C TYR A 91 8.63 -3.14 -12.54
N PHE A 92 8.99 -1.86 -12.57
CA PHE A 92 8.01 -0.78 -12.70
C PHE A 92 7.37 -0.67 -14.07
N ASP A 93 8.04 -1.20 -15.11
CA ASP A 93 7.49 -1.28 -16.47
C ASP A 93 6.67 -2.56 -16.69
N ASP A 94 6.60 -3.46 -15.69
CA ASP A 94 5.64 -4.58 -15.67
C ASP A 94 4.25 -4.03 -15.35
N ILE A 95 3.59 -3.46 -16.36
CA ILE A 95 2.25 -2.88 -16.30
C ILE A 95 1.25 -3.71 -17.09
N THR A 96 -0.03 -3.60 -16.74
CA THR A 96 -1.09 -4.25 -17.54
C THR A 96 -1.19 -3.57 -18.91
N VAL A 97 -1.12 -4.36 -19.98
CA VAL A 97 -1.21 -3.94 -21.38
C VAL A 97 -2.40 -4.63 -22.06
N LEU A 98 -2.81 -4.13 -23.23
CA LEU A 98 -3.96 -4.69 -23.97
C LEU A 98 -3.82 -6.18 -24.26
N ASN A 99 -2.60 -6.65 -24.53
CA ASN A 99 -2.33 -8.07 -24.79
C ASN A 99 -2.63 -8.98 -23.59
N ASP A 100 -2.65 -8.46 -22.36
CA ASP A 100 -3.04 -9.25 -21.17
C ASP A 100 -4.54 -9.61 -21.15
N PHE A 101 -5.34 -9.02 -22.06
CA PHE A 101 -6.77 -9.27 -22.20
C PHE A 101 -7.13 -10.15 -23.41
N VAL A 102 -6.14 -10.54 -24.21
CA VAL A 102 -6.34 -11.47 -25.33
C VAL A 102 -6.24 -12.90 -24.79
N ILE A 103 -7.31 -13.68 -24.97
CA ILE A 103 -7.49 -15.05 -24.46
C ILE A 103 -7.37 -16.04 -25.62
#